data_AF-A0A2E0X5C3-F1
#
_entry.id   AF-A0A2E0X5C3-F1
#
_cell.length_a   1.000
_cell.length_b   1.000
_cell.length_c   1.000
_cell.angle_alpha   90.00
_cell.angle_beta   90.00
_cell.angle_gamma   90.00
#
_symmetry.space_group_name_H-M   'P 1'
#
loop_
_entity.id
_entity.type
_entity.pdbx_description
1 polymer ?
#
loop_
_entity_poly.entity_id
_entity_poly.type
_entity_poly.pdbx_seq_one_letter_code
_entity_poly.pdbx_strand_id
1 'polypeptide(L)'
;MNTLSIRRLGFAVGVTAALLYLGCVFVMLTVPHDVVIRFFNSLLHGWDVAPIMRWDMPWWEVIVGALETLILGWLVGAVLAVFYNLPRRPGGNSDAR
;
A
#
# COMPACT_ATOMS: atom_id res chain seq x y z
N MET A 1 -21.20 -1.43 -16.58
CA MET A 1 -20.11 -1.50 -15.58
C MET A 1 -19.17 -0.31 -15.79
N ASN A 2 -18.87 0.48 -14.76
CA ASN A 2 -18.12 1.74 -14.85
C ASN A 2 -16.61 1.51 -15.02
N THR A 3 -15.91 2.41 -15.73
CA THR A 3 -14.44 2.45 -15.84
C THR A 3 -13.80 3.02 -14.58
N LEU A 4 -12.65 2.49 -14.14
CA LEU A 4 -11.91 3.06 -13.02
C LEU A 4 -10.95 4.14 -13.50
N SER A 5 -10.95 5.30 -12.83
CA SER A 5 -10.00 6.37 -13.10
C SER A 5 -8.63 6.00 -12.50
N ILE A 6 -7.62 5.87 -13.37
CA ILE A 6 -6.25 5.50 -13.01
C ILE A 6 -5.68 6.44 -11.94
N ARG A 7 -5.83 7.76 -12.14
CA ARG A 7 -5.30 8.77 -11.19
C ARG A 7 -5.98 8.68 -9.83
N ARG A 8 -7.31 8.49 -9.80
CA ARG A 8 -8.07 8.43 -8.55
C ARG A 8 -7.78 7.14 -7.78
N LEU A 9 -7.74 5.99 -8.47
CA LEU A 9 -7.45 4.72 -7.82
C LEU A 9 -6.00 4.66 -7.34
N GLY A 10 -5.04 5.10 -8.16
CA GLY A 10 -3.65 5.24 -7.75
C GLY A 10 -3.53 6.10 -6.50
N PHE A 11 -4.09 7.31 -6.52
CA PHE A 11 -4.03 8.20 -5.35
C PHE A 11 -4.68 7.60 -4.10
N ALA A 12 -5.84 6.96 -4.24
CA ALA A 12 -6.51 6.30 -3.11
C ALA A 12 -5.64 5.19 -2.50
N VAL A 13 -5.12 4.27 -3.33
CA VAL A 13 -4.26 3.17 -2.84
C VAL A 13 -2.96 3.71 -2.24
N GLY A 14 -2.33 4.72 -2.87
CA GLY A 14 -1.12 5.37 -2.36
C GLY A 14 -1.32 6.00 -0.99
N VAL A 15 -2.39 6.79 -0.80
CA VAL A 15 -2.71 7.40 0.49
C VAL A 15 -3.07 6.35 1.54
N THR A 16 -3.87 5.34 1.19
CA THR A 16 -4.19 4.24 2.11
C THR A 16 -2.94 3.49 2.56
N ALA A 17 -2.01 3.21 1.64
CA ALA A 17 -0.74 2.53 1.97
C ALA A 17 0.12 3.41 2.91
N ALA A 18 0.23 4.70 2.63
CA ALA A 18 0.94 5.64 3.50
C ALA A 18 0.31 5.73 4.91
N LEU A 19 -1.03 5.76 5.00
CA LEU A 19 -1.73 5.75 6.28
C LEU A 19 -1.50 4.45 7.05
N LEU A 20 -1.47 3.30 6.37
CA LEU A 20 -1.13 2.02 6.99
C LEU A 20 0.29 2.03 7.56
N TYR A 21 1.26 2.55 6.80
CA TYR A 21 2.64 2.73 7.27
C TYR A 21 2.71 3.63 8.51
N LEU A 22 2.04 4.78 8.50
CA LEU A 22 1.98 5.65 9.68
C LEU A 22 1.27 4.98 10.87
N GLY A 23 0.27 4.14 10.62
CA GLY A 23 -0.36 3.30 11.64
C GLY A 23 0.63 2.30 12.26
N CYS A 24 1.51 1.68 11.46
CA CYS A 24 2.58 0.83 11.96
C CYS A 24 3.55 1.62 12.86
N VAL A 25 3.98 2.80 12.43
CA VAL A 25 4.83 3.70 13.23
C VAL A 25 4.14 4.06 14.55
N PHE A 26 2.85 4.41 14.52
CA PHE A 26 2.09 4.73 15.71
C PHE A 26 2.04 3.57 16.72
N VAL A 27 1.82 2.34 16.25
CA VAL A 27 1.87 1.14 17.10
C VAL A 27 3.26 0.98 17.72
N MET A 28 4.32 1.13 16.94
CA MET A 28 5.70 1.05 17.44
C MET A 28 6.00 2.11 18.51
N LEU A 29 5.43 3.31 18.41
CA LEU A 29 5.66 4.39 19.39
C LEU A 29 4.89 4.22 20.70
N THR A 30 3.79 3.46 20.69
CA THR A 30 2.84 3.41 21.82
C THR A 30 2.82 2.08 22.56
N VAL A 31 3.34 1.02 21.94
CA VAL A 31 3.24 -0.35 22.45
C VAL A 31 4.63 -0.90 22.78
N PRO A 32 4.79 -1.71 23.85
CA PRO A 32 6.07 -2.34 24.18
C PRO A 32 6.62 -3.22 23.05
N HIS A 33 7.95 -3.24 22.92
CA HIS A 33 8.68 -3.91 21.84
C HIS A 33 8.29 -5.38 21.64
N ASP A 34 8.19 -6.16 22.72
CA ASP A 34 7.83 -7.59 22.67
C ASP A 34 6.41 -7.83 22.15
N VAL A 35 5.48 -6.93 22.50
CA VAL A 35 4.09 -6.98 22.04
C VAL A 35 4.01 -6.61 20.55
N VAL A 36 4.80 -5.64 20.10
CA VAL A 36 4.85 -5.26 18.68
C VAL A 36 5.40 -6.39 17.80
N ILE A 37 6.45 -7.08 18.24
CA ILE A 37 6.97 -8.27 17.54
C ILE A 37 5.87 -9.33 17.41
N ARG A 38 5.15 -9.65 18.50
CA ARG A 38 4.05 -10.63 18.45
C ARG A 38 2.93 -10.21 17.52
N PHE A 39 2.60 -8.92 17.50
CA PHE A 39 1.58 -8.37 16.60
C PHE A 39 1.97 -8.55 15.12
N PHE A 40 3.19 -8.17 14.73
CA PHE A 40 3.64 -8.31 13.34
C PHE A 40 3.86 -9.77 12.93
N ASN A 41 4.35 -10.64 13.84
CA ASN A 41 4.44 -12.08 13.58
C ASN A 41 3.05 -12.72 13.35
N SER A 42 2.01 -12.20 14.02
CA SER A 42 0.62 -12.60 13.79
C SER A 42 0.11 -12.13 12.42
N LEU A 43 0.44 -10.89 12.02
CA LEU A 43 0.06 -10.35 10.70
C LEU A 43 0.76 -11.08 9.54
N LEU A 44 2.03 -11.45 9.70
CA LEU A 44 2.87 -12.05 8.67
C LEU A 44 2.97 -13.58 8.77
N HIS A 45 1.97 -14.22 9.40
CA HIS A 45 1.83 -15.65 9.66
C HIS A 45 2.99 -16.54 9.17
N GLY A 46 3.83 -17.00 10.10
CA GLY A 46 4.97 -17.88 9.81
C GLY A 46 6.30 -17.15 9.55
N TRP A 47 6.31 -15.82 9.62
CA TRP A 47 7.52 -15.01 9.54
C TRP A 47 7.86 -14.37 10.90
N ASP A 48 9.08 -14.60 11.40
CA ASP A 48 9.58 -13.91 12.59
C ASP A 48 10.28 -12.61 12.21
N VAL A 49 9.72 -11.48 12.63
CA VAL A 49 10.24 -10.13 12.33
C VAL A 49 11.31 -9.67 13.31
N ALA A 50 11.47 -10.33 14.46
CA ALA A 50 12.42 -9.93 15.49
C ALA A 50 13.86 -9.66 14.97
N PRO A 51 14.45 -10.47 14.07
CA PRO A 51 15.83 -10.25 13.63
C PRO A 51 16.00 -9.08 12.64
N ILE A 52 14.92 -8.62 12.01
CA ILE A 52 14.97 -7.56 10.97
C ILE A 52 14.39 -6.22 11.44
N MET A 53 13.63 -6.22 12.53
CA MET A 53 12.98 -5.03 13.05
C MET A 53 14.00 -4.08 13.69
N ARG A 54 14.13 -2.88 13.13
CA ARG A 54 14.95 -1.80 13.70
C ARG A 54 14.06 -0.84 14.48
N TRP A 55 14.23 -0.80 15.79
CA TRP A 55 13.47 0.08 16.68
C TRP A 55 14.02 1.51 16.69
N ASP A 56 15.34 1.64 16.67
CA ASP A 56 16.04 2.92 16.67
C ASP A 56 16.28 3.38 15.23
N MET A 57 15.33 4.15 14.73
CA MET A 57 15.39 4.72 13.38
C MET A 57 15.17 6.24 13.45
N PRO A 58 16.02 7.05 12.80
CA PRO A 58 15.84 8.49 12.79
C PRO A 58 14.57 8.88 12.02
N TRP A 59 13.90 9.95 12.46
CA TRP A 59 12.63 10.40 11.89
C TRP A 59 12.64 10.69 10.39
N TRP A 60 13.80 11.02 9.82
CA TRP A 60 13.91 11.26 8.38
C TRP A 60 13.74 9.97 7.56
N GLU A 61 14.20 8.81 8.06
CA GLU A 61 13.99 7.51 7.40
C GLU A 61 12.49 7.15 7.41
N VAL A 62 11.76 7.53 8.47
CA VAL A 62 10.30 7.35 8.54
C VAL A 62 9.58 8.18 7.47
N ILE A 63 10.01 9.43 7.26
CA ILE A 63 9.44 10.31 6.21
C ILE A 63 9.73 9.73 4.82
N VAL A 64 10.96 9.29 4.57
CA VAL A 64 11.35 8.66 3.31
C VAL A 64 10.54 7.38 3.08
N GLY A 65 10.41 6.51 4.09
CA GLY A 65 9.62 5.28 3.99
C GLY A 65 8.13 5.53 3.74
N ALA A 66 7.54 6.58 4.33
CA ALA A 66 6.17 6.97 4.05
C ALA A 66 5.99 7.46 2.60
N LEU A 67 6.94 8.24 2.07
CA LEU A 67 6.95 8.69 0.67
C LEU A 67 7.11 7.51 -0.30
N GLU A 68 8.03 6.59 -0.03
CA GLU A 68 8.22 5.37 -0.83
C GLU A 68 6.96 4.51 -0.83
N THR A 69 6.36 4.28 0.33
CA THR A 69 5.12 3.51 0.46
C THR A 69 3.97 4.16 -0.31
N LEU A 70 3.87 5.50 -0.28
CA LEU A 70 2.88 6.25 -1.05
C LEU A 70 3.08 6.07 -2.56
N ILE A 71 4.32 6.19 -3.05
CA ILE A 71 4.65 6.05 -4.47
C ILE A 71 4.35 4.62 -4.93
N LEU A 72 4.78 3.61 -4.17
CA LEU A 72 4.53 2.21 -4.49
C LEU A 72 3.03 1.88 -4.48
N GLY A 73 2.30 2.32 -3.44
CA GLY A 73 0.85 2.15 -3.39
C GLY A 73 0.15 2.84 -4.55
N TRP A 74 0.61 4.03 -4.95
CA TRP A 74 0.07 4.75 -6.10
C TRP A 74 0.27 3.98 -7.41
N LEU A 75 1.47 3.44 -7.63
CA LEU A 75 1.78 2.62 -8.80
C LEU A 75 0.91 1.36 -8.83
N VAL A 76 0.78 0.65 -7.70
CA VAL A 76 -0.08 -0.53 -7.58
C VAL A 76 -1.54 -0.18 -7.93
N GLY A 77 -2.08 0.91 -7.36
CA GLY A 77 -3.44 1.35 -7.68
C GLY A 77 -3.63 1.75 -9.14
N ALA A 78 -2.63 2.38 -9.76
CA ALA A 78 -2.65 2.71 -11.18
C ALA A 78 -2.68 1.43 -12.06
N VAL A 79 -1.84 0.45 -11.72
CA VAL A 79 -1.77 -0.85 -12.40
C VAL A 79 -3.09 -1.62 -12.26
N LEU A 80 -3.68 -1.64 -11.06
CA LEU A 80 -5.01 -2.24 -10.84
C LEU A 80 -6.09 -1.61 -11.71
N ALA A 81 -6.10 -0.27 -11.84
CA ALA A 81 -7.06 0.42 -12.70
C ALA A 81 -6.86 0.06 -14.18
N VAL A 82 -5.61 -0.07 -14.64
CA VAL A 82 -5.31 -0.50 -16.01
C VAL A 82 -5.85 -1.91 -16.25
N PHE A 83 -5.51 -2.89 -15.41
CA PHE A 83 -5.98 -4.26 -15.55
C PHE A 83 -7.51 -4.38 -15.49
N TYR A 84 -8.16 -3.61 -14.61
CA TYR A 84 -9.63 -3.57 -14.54
C TYR A 84 -10.27 -3.01 -15.83
N ASN A 85 -9.56 -2.14 -16.55
CA ASN A 85 -10.05 -1.54 -17.79
C ASN A 85 -9.68 -2.33 -19.06
N LEU A 86 -8.69 -3.25 -19.03
CA LEU A 86 -8.23 -4.02 -20.20
C LEU A 86 -9.33 -4.79 -20.97
N PRO A 87 -10.39 -5.35 -20.35
CA PRO A 87 -11.48 -5.99 -21.10
C PRO A 87 -12.24 -5.01 -22.02
N ARG A 88 -12.09 -3.69 -21.83
CA ARG A 88 -12.70 -2.65 -22.67
C ARG A 88 -11.69 -2.14 -23.68
N ARG A 89 -11.60 -2.78 -24.85
CA ARG A 89 -10.98 -2.14 -26.02
C ARG A 89 -11.81 -0.90 -26.42
N PRO A 90 -11.21 0.28 -26.59
CA PRO A 90 -11.82 1.35 -27.37
C PRO A 90 -11.70 0.96 -28.84
N GLY A 91 -12.79 0.45 -29.44
CA GLY A 91 -12.80 0.09 -30.86
C GLY A 91 -13.66 -1.09 -31.29
N GLY A 92 -14.65 -1.52 -30.50
CA GLY A 92 -15.71 -2.40 -31.02
C GLY A 92 -16.81 -1.55 -31.65
N ASN A 93 -16.73 -1.36 -32.97
CA ASN A 93 -17.79 -0.81 -33.79
C ASN A 93 -19.10 -1.57 -33.53
N SER A 94 -20.03 -0.95 -32.81
CA SER A 94 -21.41 -1.42 -32.66
C SER A 94 -22.36 -0.86 -33.71
N ASP A 95 -21.84 -0.30 -34.81
CA ASP A 95 -22.60 -0.11 -36.06
C ASP A 95 -22.32 -1.28 -37.01
N ALA A 96 -22.91 -2.44 -36.72
CA ALA A 96 -23.28 -3.44 -37.71
C ALA A 96 -24.24 -4.48 -37.09
N ARG A 97 -25.53 -4.21 -37.28
CA ARG A 97 -26.72 -5.07 -37.11
C ARG A 97 -27.40 -5.04 -35.75
#